data_AF-A0A9D6JHP7-F1
#
_entry.id   AF-A0A9D6JHP7-F1
#
_cell.length_a   1.000
_cell.length_b   1.000
_cell.length_c   1.000
_cell.angle_alpha   90.00
_cell.angle_beta   90.00
_cell.angle_gamma   90.00
#
_symmetry.space_group_name_H-M   'P 1'
#
loop_
_entity.id
_entity.type
_entity.pdbx_description
1 polymer ?
#
loop_
_entity_poly.entity_id
_entity_poly.type
_entity_poly.pdbx_seq_one_letter_code
_entity_poly.pdbx_strand_id
1 'polypeptide(L)'
;MAMDLSRPSEWLKALAAFFRHDKTREGIGVLAMAVAILTLASLATFDPQDPSFFSYATAIDRQIGNAVGRVGSELAGDLLGLLGLSALLVPPALFLWGWTWVGGRRLACAWRRAAGLILLVPSLSLLASLLHQVGLVPGGRVERPGGFLGDELSRLLLFSLGRFGMAVLALAGLALAVICLSERPLASFLAWPSAAVSRISARVRSAVADWRARRAAARSAAAPPPTRPGRRPAR
;
A
#
# COMPACT_ATOMS: atom_id res chain seq x y z
N MET A 1 -4.90 -17.41 47.32
CA MET A 1 -3.47 -17.68 47.07
C MET A 1 -2.84 -16.33 46.76
N ALA A 2 -2.11 -15.73 47.70
CA ALA A 2 -1.51 -14.41 47.52
C ALA A 2 -0.36 -14.52 46.50
N MET A 3 -0.37 -13.67 45.47
CA MET A 3 0.73 -13.61 44.49
C MET A 3 1.98 -13.05 45.17
N ASP A 4 3.04 -13.85 45.21
CA ASP A 4 4.36 -13.43 45.69
C ASP A 4 5.06 -12.57 44.62
N LEU A 5 4.97 -11.24 44.79
CA LEU A 5 5.47 -10.24 43.84
C LEU A 5 7.01 -10.13 43.82
N SER A 6 7.71 -10.86 44.68
CA SER A 6 9.19 -10.87 44.73
C SER A 6 9.82 -11.70 43.60
N ARG A 7 9.06 -12.58 42.94
CA ARG A 7 9.56 -13.50 41.91
C ARG A 7 9.28 -12.99 40.49
N PRO A 8 10.30 -12.81 39.64
CA PRO A 8 10.10 -12.26 38.31
C PRO A 8 9.26 -13.13 37.37
N SER A 9 9.29 -14.45 37.54
CA SER A 9 8.44 -15.36 36.78
C SER A 9 6.94 -15.18 37.04
N GLU A 10 6.55 -14.76 38.24
CA GLU A 10 5.13 -14.64 38.61
C GLU A 10 4.53 -13.33 38.11
N TRP A 11 5.23 -12.19 38.22
CA TRP A 11 4.74 -10.95 37.61
C TRP A 11 4.80 -10.97 36.07
N LEU A 12 5.74 -11.70 35.46
CA LEU A 12 5.75 -11.94 34.01
C LEU A 12 4.54 -12.77 33.54
N LYS A 13 4.16 -13.81 34.29
CA LYS A 13 2.94 -14.59 34.00
C LYS A 13 1.69 -13.74 34.18
N ALA A 14 1.64 -12.91 35.23
CA ALA A 14 0.53 -12.00 35.48
C ALA A 14 0.39 -10.95 34.36
N LEU A 15 1.49 -10.34 33.91
CA LEU A 15 1.50 -9.44 32.74
C LEU A 15 1.03 -10.17 31.48
N ALA A 16 1.58 -11.35 31.21
CA ALA A 16 1.18 -12.15 30.05
C ALA A 16 -0.32 -12.52 30.11
N ALA A 17 -0.86 -12.83 31.30
CA ALA A 17 -2.28 -13.10 31.50
C ALA A 17 -3.14 -11.83 31.27
N PHE A 18 -2.69 -10.68 31.77
CA PHE A 18 -3.34 -9.39 31.54
C PHE A 18 -3.40 -9.02 30.05
N PHE A 19 -2.30 -9.20 29.30
CA PHE A 19 -2.25 -8.98 27.85
C PHE A 19 -3.01 -10.05 27.05
N ARG A 20 -3.33 -11.20 27.65
CA ARG A 20 -4.15 -12.25 27.03
C ARG A 20 -5.64 -12.03 27.19
N HIS A 21 -6.07 -11.14 28.09
CA HIS A 21 -7.49 -10.80 28.23
C HIS A 21 -8.02 -10.15 26.94
N ASP A 22 -9.15 -10.66 26.44
CA ASP A 22 -9.72 -10.21 25.16
C ASP A 22 -9.99 -8.70 25.14
N LYS A 23 -10.45 -8.13 26.25
CA LYS A 23 -10.68 -6.68 26.40
C LYS A 23 -9.41 -5.84 26.39
N THR A 24 -8.33 -6.32 27.00
CA THR A 24 -7.02 -5.66 26.93
C THR A 24 -6.51 -5.66 25.49
N ARG A 25 -6.69 -6.77 24.76
CA ARG A 25 -6.26 -6.90 23.37
C ARG A 25 -7.06 -6.00 22.44
N GLU A 26 -8.38 -5.96 22.59
CA GLU A 26 -9.26 -5.02 21.89
C GLU A 26 -8.80 -3.58 22.13
N GLY A 27 -8.54 -3.20 23.39
CA GLY A 27 -8.07 -1.86 23.76
C GLY A 27 -6.73 -1.48 23.12
N ILE A 28 -5.74 -2.39 23.14
CA ILE A 28 -4.45 -2.20 22.47
C ILE A 28 -4.62 -2.05 20.96
N GLY A 29 -5.50 -2.85 20.35
CA GLY A 29 -5.80 -2.76 18.93
C GLY A 29 -6.40 -1.41 18.53
N VAL A 30 -7.38 -0.92 19.28
CA VAL A 30 -8.00 0.39 19.07
C VAL A 30 -6.97 1.51 19.25
N LEU A 31 -6.14 1.45 20.30
CA LEU A 31 -5.09 2.43 20.53
C LEU A 31 -4.07 2.44 19.38
N ALA A 32 -3.64 1.27 18.90
CA ALA A 32 -2.72 1.15 17.77
C ALA A 32 -3.32 1.75 16.48
N MET A 33 -4.61 1.52 16.22
CA MET A 33 -5.30 2.12 15.09
C MET A 33 -5.40 3.65 15.21
N ALA A 34 -5.67 4.17 16.41
CA ALA A 34 -5.69 5.61 16.67
C ALA A 34 -4.32 6.24 16.43
N VAL A 35 -3.25 5.62 16.95
CA VAL A 35 -1.87 6.05 16.69
C VAL A 35 -1.57 6.02 15.20
N ALA A 36 -1.97 4.97 14.47
CA ALA A 36 -1.78 4.90 13.02
C ALA A 36 -2.44 6.07 12.27
N ILE A 37 -3.66 6.45 12.65
CA ILE A 37 -4.36 7.59 12.05
C ILE A 37 -3.62 8.90 12.36
N LEU A 38 -3.16 9.09 13.61
CA LEU A 38 -2.38 10.26 14.00
C LEU A 38 -1.05 10.32 13.24
N THR A 39 -0.35 9.20 13.07
CA THR A 39 0.89 9.14 12.28
C THR A 39 0.61 9.47 10.80
N LEU A 40 -0.48 8.98 10.23
CA LEU A 40 -0.87 9.29 8.85
C LEU A 40 -1.17 10.78 8.67
N ALA A 41 -1.96 11.36 9.58
CA ALA A 41 -2.26 12.79 9.58
C ALA A 41 -0.97 13.61 9.72
N SER A 42 -0.07 13.20 10.61
CA SER A 42 1.24 13.84 10.82
C SER A 42 2.09 13.84 9.55
N LEU A 43 2.16 12.71 8.83
CA LEU A 43 2.88 12.60 7.56
C LEU A 43 2.22 13.39 6.44
N ALA A 44 0.88 13.41 6.39
CA ALA A 44 0.13 14.12 5.35
C ALA A 44 0.23 15.64 5.49
N THR A 45 0.28 16.15 6.73
CA THR A 45 0.45 17.57 7.04
C THR A 45 1.88 17.93 7.40
N PHE A 46 2.86 17.17 6.93
CA PHE A 46 4.28 17.48 7.14
C PHE A 46 4.69 18.73 6.35
N ASP A 47 5.36 19.64 7.04
CA ASP A 47 6.04 20.80 6.46
C ASP A 47 7.54 20.70 6.81
N PRO A 48 8.47 20.68 5.82
CA PRO A 48 9.91 20.68 6.07
C PRO A 48 10.42 21.87 6.89
N GLN A 49 9.62 22.93 6.98
CA GLN A 49 9.95 24.14 7.73
C GLN A 49 9.51 24.07 9.20
N ASP A 50 8.77 23.04 9.60
CA ASP A 50 8.43 22.80 11.00
C ASP A 50 9.64 22.22 11.75
N PRO A 51 9.83 22.56 13.04
CA PRO A 51 10.95 22.06 13.85
C PRO A 51 10.86 20.54 14.04
N SER A 52 11.88 19.79 13.62
CA SER A 52 12.03 18.35 13.91
C SER A 52 13.51 18.00 14.15
N PHE A 53 13.82 16.80 14.66
CA PHE A 53 15.21 16.40 14.91
C PHE A 53 16.08 16.43 13.64
N PHE A 54 15.49 16.18 12.46
CA PHE A 54 16.19 16.19 11.17
C PHE A 54 16.08 17.53 10.41
N SER A 55 15.08 18.38 10.71
CA SER A 55 14.95 19.71 10.12
C SER A 55 15.18 20.80 11.17
N TYR A 56 16.31 21.50 11.06
CA TYR A 56 16.57 22.72 11.82
C TYR A 56 15.61 23.82 11.35
N ALA A 57 14.54 24.08 12.12
CA ALA A 57 13.75 25.29 11.93
C ALA A 57 14.61 26.50 12.31
N THR A 58 14.95 27.33 11.32
CA THR A 58 15.71 28.58 11.50
C THR A 58 14.91 29.66 12.24
N ALA A 59 13.61 29.44 12.45
CA ALA A 59 12.71 30.41 13.08
C ALA A 59 12.22 29.90 14.44
N ILE A 60 12.72 30.52 15.50
CA ILE A 60 12.37 30.26 16.92
C ILE A 60 10.87 30.51 17.21
N ASP A 61 10.14 31.15 16.28
CA ASP A 61 8.81 31.72 16.52
C ASP A 61 7.74 31.30 15.47
N ARG A 62 7.98 30.24 14.69
CA ARG A 62 7.00 29.79 13.68
C ARG A 62 5.97 28.85 14.29
N GLN A 63 4.70 29.16 14.07
CA GLN A 63 3.56 28.32 14.45
C GLN A 63 3.59 26.99 13.67
N ILE A 64 3.54 25.86 14.39
CA ILE A 64 3.59 24.51 13.84
C ILE A 64 2.42 24.30 12.86
N GLY A 65 2.73 23.94 11.61
CA GLY A 65 1.75 23.69 10.56
C GLY A 65 1.11 22.30 10.60
N ASN A 66 1.70 21.36 11.36
CA ASN A 66 1.19 20.00 11.48
C ASN A 66 -0.15 19.93 12.23
N ALA A 67 -1.14 19.20 11.68
CA ALA A 67 -2.47 19.08 12.28
C ALA A 67 -2.49 18.34 13.62
N VAL A 68 -1.49 17.50 13.88
CA VAL A 68 -1.32 16.79 15.17
C VAL A 68 -0.52 17.65 16.17
N GLY A 69 0.05 18.76 15.72
CA GLY A 69 0.90 19.65 16.52
C GLY A 69 2.35 19.17 16.58
N ARG A 70 3.08 19.61 17.62
CA ARG A 70 4.54 19.43 17.73
C ARG A 70 4.99 17.97 17.64
N VAL A 71 4.30 17.10 18.38
CA VAL A 71 4.62 15.67 18.42
C VAL A 71 4.48 15.03 17.04
N GLY A 72 3.48 15.44 16.26
CA GLY A 72 3.28 14.95 14.89
C GLY A 72 4.36 15.45 13.93
N SER A 73 4.75 16.71 14.05
CA SER A 73 5.86 17.28 13.27
C SER A 73 7.18 16.54 13.52
N GLU A 74 7.54 16.30 14.78
CA GLU A 74 8.75 15.56 15.15
C GLU A 74 8.69 14.10 14.65
N LEU A 75 7.57 13.39 14.89
CA LEU A 75 7.38 12.02 14.41
C LEU A 75 7.50 11.91 12.89
N ALA A 76 6.83 12.81 12.14
CA ALA A 76 6.85 12.80 10.69
C ALA A 76 8.25 13.12 10.16
N GLY A 77 8.94 14.09 10.76
CA GLY A 77 10.34 14.42 10.44
C GLY A 77 11.28 13.24 10.64
N ASP A 78 11.17 12.54 11.77
CA ASP A 78 12.01 11.37 12.08
C ASP A 78 11.73 10.19 11.14
N LEU A 79 10.46 9.90 10.91
CA LEU A 79 10.04 8.84 10.00
C LEU A 79 10.51 9.11 8.57
N LEU A 80 10.30 10.32 8.05
CA LEU A 80 10.73 10.71 6.70
C LEU A 80 12.26 10.83 6.61
N GLY A 81 12.92 11.31 7.66
CA GLY A 81 14.39 11.41 7.70
C GLY A 81 15.07 10.04 7.68
N LEU A 82 14.54 9.07 8.43
CA LEU A 82 15.12 7.73 8.52
C LEU A 82 14.71 6.83 7.35
N LEU A 83 13.43 6.80 7.00
CA LEU A 83 12.84 5.84 6.06
C LEU A 83 12.49 6.45 4.70
N GLY A 84 12.49 7.78 4.58
CA GLY A 84 12.07 8.47 3.35
C GLY A 84 10.61 8.18 3.02
N LEU A 85 10.32 8.00 1.73
CA LEU A 85 8.98 7.68 1.23
C LEU A 85 8.44 6.34 1.76
N SER A 86 9.30 5.44 2.22
CA SER A 86 8.84 4.18 2.80
C SER A 86 8.15 4.35 4.16
N ALA A 87 8.32 5.51 4.82
CA ALA A 87 7.58 5.89 6.02
C ALA A 87 6.05 5.83 5.83
N LEU A 88 5.56 6.06 4.61
CA LEU A 88 4.13 5.99 4.28
C LEU A 88 3.53 4.58 4.46
N LEU A 89 4.38 3.54 4.58
CA LEU A 89 3.94 2.18 4.89
C LEU A 89 3.69 1.96 6.39
N VAL A 90 4.24 2.81 7.27
CA VAL A 90 4.11 2.65 8.72
C VAL A 90 2.66 2.77 9.19
N PRO A 91 1.89 3.82 8.82
CA PRO A 91 0.49 3.93 9.21
C PRO A 91 -0.40 2.75 8.80
N PRO A 92 -0.44 2.30 7.52
CA PRO A 92 -1.27 1.18 7.13
C PRO A 92 -0.82 -0.14 7.79
N ALA A 93 0.48 -0.36 7.98
CA ALA A 93 0.98 -1.54 8.68
C ALA A 93 0.52 -1.57 10.16
N LEU A 94 0.63 -0.43 10.85
CA LEU A 94 0.21 -0.30 12.25
C LEU A 94 -1.32 -0.44 12.40
N PHE A 95 -2.09 0.14 11.49
CA PHE A 95 -3.54 0.01 11.48
C PHE A 95 -3.99 -1.44 11.27
N LEU A 96 -3.42 -2.14 10.28
CA LEU A 96 -3.74 -3.55 10.03
C LEU A 96 -3.32 -4.44 11.19
N TRP A 97 -2.19 -4.13 11.84
CA TRP A 97 -1.78 -4.82 13.05
C TRP A 97 -2.80 -4.61 14.17
N GLY A 98 -3.19 -3.38 14.47
CA GLY A 98 -4.22 -3.08 15.47
C GLY A 98 -5.56 -3.77 15.19
N TRP A 99 -5.99 -3.79 13.93
CA TRP A 99 -7.21 -4.48 13.49
C TRP A 99 -7.19 -5.97 13.82
N THR A 100 -6.04 -6.63 13.76
CA THR A 100 -5.94 -8.06 14.08
C THR A 100 -6.11 -8.37 15.56
N TRP A 101 -5.80 -7.40 16.43
CA TRP A 101 -6.02 -7.51 17.86
C TRP A 101 -7.49 -7.29 18.22
N VAL A 102 -8.18 -6.36 17.54
CA VAL A 102 -9.63 -6.13 17.72
C VAL A 102 -10.46 -7.29 17.18
N GLY A 103 -10.16 -7.77 15.97
CA GLY A 103 -10.96 -8.78 15.29
C GLY A 103 -10.79 -10.22 15.83
N GLY A 104 -9.99 -10.43 16.88
CA GLY A 104 -9.69 -11.76 17.46
C GLY A 104 -9.00 -12.73 16.48
N ARG A 105 -8.71 -12.30 15.26
CA ARG A 105 -8.10 -13.10 14.21
C ARG A 105 -6.61 -13.18 14.46
N ARG A 106 -6.14 -14.37 14.83
CA ARG A 106 -4.70 -14.66 14.80
C ARG A 106 -4.22 -14.46 13.37
N LEU A 107 -3.23 -13.60 13.20
CA LEU A 107 -2.50 -13.43 11.94
C LEU A 107 -1.99 -14.80 11.51
N ALA A 108 -2.62 -15.39 10.49
CA ALA A 108 -2.09 -16.59 9.85
C ALA A 108 -0.68 -16.25 9.35
N CYS A 109 0.32 -17.00 9.85
CA CYS A 109 1.74 -16.80 9.56
C CYS A 109 2.25 -15.37 9.86
N ALA A 110 2.15 -14.91 11.11
CA ALA A 110 2.71 -13.62 11.55
C ALA A 110 4.19 -13.44 11.13
N TRP A 111 4.98 -14.51 11.16
CA TRP A 111 6.39 -14.50 10.70
C TRP A 111 6.52 -14.12 9.21
N ARG A 112 5.60 -14.58 8.35
CA ARG A 112 5.63 -14.30 6.91
C ARG A 112 5.33 -12.83 6.64
N ARG A 113 4.38 -12.25 7.39
CA ARG A 113 4.07 -10.82 7.29
C ARG A 113 5.22 -9.96 7.82
N ALA A 114 5.86 -10.38 8.92
CA ALA A 114 7.05 -9.72 9.44
C ALA A 114 8.21 -9.75 8.42
N ALA A 115 8.49 -10.93 7.84
CA ALA A 115 9.49 -11.06 6.76
C ALA A 115 9.16 -10.16 5.57
N GLY A 116 7.89 -10.11 5.17
CA GLY A 116 7.42 -9.21 4.12
C GLY A 116 7.69 -7.74 4.42
N LEU A 117 7.40 -7.27 5.64
CA LEU A 117 7.70 -5.89 6.05
C LEU A 117 9.21 -5.59 6.12
N ILE A 118 10.00 -6.54 6.63
CA ILE A 118 11.47 -6.45 6.71
C ILE A 118 12.09 -6.33 5.31
N LEU A 119 11.50 -6.96 4.29
CA LEU A 119 11.91 -6.81 2.90
C LEU A 119 11.36 -5.50 2.30
N LEU A 120 10.10 -5.17 2.55
CA LEU A 120 9.39 -4.07 1.91
C LEU A 120 10.04 -2.71 2.18
N VAL A 121 10.33 -2.42 3.45
CA VAL A 121 10.85 -1.11 3.89
C VAL A 121 12.22 -0.79 3.27
N PRO A 122 13.26 -1.63 3.38
CA PRO A 122 14.56 -1.33 2.78
C PRO A 122 14.52 -1.37 1.25
N SER A 123 13.74 -2.27 0.64
CA SER A 123 13.60 -2.29 -0.82
C SER A 123 12.97 -1.01 -1.37
N LEU A 124 11.93 -0.50 -0.71
CA LEU A 124 11.28 0.75 -1.13
C LEU A 124 12.17 1.96 -0.84
N SER A 125 12.88 1.99 0.29
CA SER A 125 13.84 3.04 0.63
C SER A 125 14.99 3.12 -0.38
N LEU A 126 15.57 1.96 -0.73
CA LEU A 126 16.63 1.86 -1.75
C LEU A 126 16.11 2.32 -3.12
N LEU A 127 14.94 1.86 -3.54
CA LEU A 127 14.34 2.26 -4.81
C LEU A 127 14.09 3.78 -4.86
N ALA A 128 13.58 4.36 -3.77
CA ALA A 128 13.35 5.80 -3.68
C ALA A 128 14.67 6.60 -3.73
N SER A 129 15.75 6.13 -3.10
CA SER A 129 17.08 6.73 -3.21
C SER A 129 17.58 6.69 -4.67
N LEU A 130 17.46 5.54 -5.35
CA LEU A 130 17.86 5.40 -6.75
C LEU A 130 17.06 6.33 -7.69
N LEU A 131 15.75 6.43 -7.48
CA LEU A 131 14.89 7.32 -8.28
C LEU A 131 15.25 8.80 -8.06
N HIS A 132 15.64 9.17 -6.83
CA HIS A 132 16.13 10.50 -6.52
C HIS A 132 17.47 10.79 -7.23
N GLN A 133 18.42 9.85 -7.22
CA GLN A 133 19.70 9.98 -7.92
C GLN A 133 19.57 10.16 -9.45
N VAL A 134 18.50 9.63 -10.04
CA VAL A 134 18.19 9.76 -11.48
C VAL A 134 17.34 11.03 -11.76
N GLY A 135 16.96 11.80 -10.74
CA GLY A 135 16.20 13.04 -10.88
C GLY A 135 14.70 12.85 -11.14
N LEU A 136 14.18 11.63 -11.00
CA LEU A 136 12.75 11.32 -11.20
C LEU A 136 11.87 11.75 -10.03
N VAL A 137 12.45 11.86 -8.83
CA VAL A 137 11.75 12.30 -7.61
C VAL A 137 12.35 13.63 -7.14
N PRO A 138 11.62 14.74 -7.26
CA PRO A 138 12.08 16.04 -6.80
C PRO A 138 12.28 16.03 -5.27
N GLY A 139 13.43 16.50 -4.81
CA GLY A 139 13.76 16.64 -3.38
C GLY A 139 13.01 17.79 -2.66
N GLY A 140 11.84 18.20 -3.16
CA GLY A 140 11.15 19.42 -2.70
C GLY A 140 10.60 19.31 -1.29
N ARG A 141 9.50 18.55 -1.10
CA ARG A 141 8.86 18.37 0.22
C ARG A 141 9.57 17.32 1.09
N VAL A 142 10.42 16.49 0.50
CA VAL A 142 11.21 15.48 1.19
C VAL A 142 12.61 15.58 0.62
N GLU A 143 13.53 16.17 1.38
CA GLU A 143 14.92 16.39 0.93
C GLU A 143 15.64 15.07 0.60
N ARG A 144 15.27 13.98 1.30
CA ARG A 144 15.82 12.64 1.11
C ARG A 144 14.70 11.62 0.84
N PRO A 145 14.29 11.42 -0.42
CA PRO A 145 13.21 10.49 -0.75
C PRO A 145 13.49 9.04 -0.33
N GLY A 146 14.76 8.62 -0.29
CA GLY A 146 15.18 7.32 0.22
C GLY A 146 15.39 7.25 1.73
N GLY A 147 15.35 8.39 2.42
CA GLY A 147 15.76 8.51 3.81
C GLY A 147 17.22 8.10 4.04
N PHE A 148 17.65 8.16 5.30
CA PHE A 148 18.96 7.69 5.71
C PHE A 148 19.19 6.21 5.35
N LEU A 149 18.17 5.36 5.55
CA LEU A 149 18.26 3.93 5.29
C LEU A 149 18.53 3.62 3.81
N GLY A 150 17.77 4.24 2.89
CA GLY A 150 17.91 4.02 1.46
C GLY A 150 19.22 4.55 0.92
N ASP A 151 19.65 5.73 1.39
CA ASP A 151 20.91 6.33 0.98
C ASP A 151 22.10 5.49 1.46
N GLU A 152 22.09 5.00 2.69
CA GLU A 152 23.16 4.17 3.23
C GLU A 152 23.24 2.81 2.54
N LEU A 153 22.09 2.17 2.29
CA LEU A 153 22.05 0.95 1.47
C LEU A 153 22.60 1.22 0.07
N SER A 154 22.24 2.35 -0.55
CA SER A 154 22.76 2.69 -1.88
C SER A 154 24.28 2.85 -1.86
N ARG A 155 24.85 3.49 -0.84
CA ARG A 155 26.31 3.66 -0.68
C ARG A 155 27.02 2.31 -0.55
N LEU A 156 26.53 1.43 0.33
CA LEU A 156 27.13 0.13 0.60
C LEU A 156 27.07 -0.79 -0.62
N LEU A 157 25.95 -0.80 -1.35
CA LEU A 157 25.74 -1.72 -2.47
C LEU A 157 26.30 -1.20 -3.79
N LEU A 158 26.54 0.10 -3.93
CA LEU A 158 27.03 0.69 -5.18
C LEU A 158 28.37 0.08 -5.62
N PHE A 159 29.27 -0.16 -4.67
CA PHE A 159 30.57 -0.78 -4.94
C PHE A 159 30.46 -2.22 -5.45
N SER A 160 29.49 -2.99 -4.93
CA SER A 160 29.37 -4.41 -5.24
C SER A 160 28.46 -4.72 -6.43
N LEU A 161 27.31 -4.04 -6.57
CA LEU A 161 26.26 -4.37 -7.55
C LEU A 161 26.11 -3.34 -8.68
N GLY A 162 26.71 -2.15 -8.53
CA GLY A 162 26.45 -1.02 -9.42
C GLY A 162 24.97 -0.57 -9.41
N ARG A 163 24.66 0.50 -10.14
CA ARG A 163 23.29 1.08 -10.16
C ARG A 163 22.22 0.10 -10.68
N PHE A 164 22.54 -0.64 -11.74
CA PHE A 164 21.61 -1.59 -12.33
C PHE A 164 21.32 -2.76 -11.39
N GLY A 165 22.35 -3.35 -10.78
CA GLY A 165 22.18 -4.47 -9.84
C GLY A 165 21.38 -4.06 -8.60
N MET A 166 21.60 -2.84 -8.07
CA MET A 166 20.79 -2.31 -6.96
C MET A 166 19.31 -2.14 -7.33
N ALA A 167 19.02 -1.66 -8.55
CA ALA A 167 17.64 -1.53 -9.01
C ALA A 167 16.95 -2.90 -9.13
N VAL A 168 17.64 -3.90 -9.69
CA VAL A 168 17.15 -5.28 -9.77
C VAL A 168 16.91 -5.86 -8.38
N LEU A 169 17.84 -5.66 -7.44
CA LEU A 169 17.71 -6.14 -6.06
C LEU A 169 16.53 -5.48 -5.34
N ALA A 170 16.36 -4.17 -5.49
CA ALA A 170 15.23 -3.43 -4.91
C ALA A 170 13.88 -3.95 -5.44
N LEU A 171 13.77 -4.16 -6.75
CA LEU A 171 12.56 -4.70 -7.38
C LEU A 171 12.29 -6.15 -6.98
N ALA A 172 13.33 -6.99 -6.92
CA ALA A 172 13.21 -8.37 -6.46
C ALA A 172 12.76 -8.45 -5.00
N GLY A 173 13.36 -7.65 -4.12
CA GLY A 173 12.96 -7.55 -2.71
C GLY A 173 11.52 -7.06 -2.55
N LEU A 174 11.09 -6.08 -3.36
CA LEU A 174 9.70 -5.63 -3.40
C LEU A 174 8.74 -6.75 -3.83
N ALA A 175 9.09 -7.52 -4.86
CA ALA A 175 8.29 -8.64 -5.32
C ALA A 175 8.19 -9.74 -4.24
N LEU A 176 9.30 -10.08 -3.57
CA LEU A 176 9.31 -11.03 -2.46
C LEU A 176 8.47 -10.54 -1.28
N ALA A 177 8.56 -9.25 -0.95
CA ALA A 177 7.74 -8.65 0.09
C ALA A 177 6.25 -8.78 -0.20
N VAL A 178 5.82 -8.50 -1.44
CA VAL A 178 4.43 -8.67 -1.88
C VAL A 178 4.01 -10.13 -1.80
N ILE A 179 4.86 -11.08 -2.19
CA ILE A 179 4.58 -12.52 -2.09
C ILE A 179 4.39 -12.93 -0.62
N CYS A 180 5.23 -12.45 0.29
CA CYS A 180 5.12 -12.74 1.72
C CYS A 180 3.85 -12.14 2.35
N LEU A 181 3.48 -10.94 1.95
CA LEU A 181 2.29 -10.24 2.47
C LEU A 181 0.99 -10.74 1.84
N SER A 182 1.03 -11.26 0.62
CA SER A 182 -0.14 -11.74 -0.10
C SER A 182 -0.52 -13.16 0.30
N GLU A 183 -1.83 -13.41 0.46
CA GLU A 183 -2.38 -14.76 0.58
C GLU A 183 -2.73 -15.37 -0.79
N ARG A 184 -2.71 -14.54 -1.85
CA ARG A 184 -2.95 -14.95 -3.23
C ARG A 184 -1.64 -15.02 -4.01
N PRO A 185 -1.51 -15.94 -4.98
CA PRO A 185 -0.33 -15.98 -5.83
C PRO A 185 -0.19 -14.69 -6.63
N LEU A 186 1.04 -14.25 -6.86
CA LEU A 186 1.35 -13.02 -7.61
C LEU A 186 0.70 -13.01 -9.00
N ALA A 187 0.62 -14.18 -9.64
CA ALA A 187 -0.04 -14.38 -10.93
C ALA A 187 -1.53 -13.98 -10.90
N SER A 188 -2.22 -14.07 -9.76
CA SER A 188 -3.61 -13.63 -9.62
C SER A 188 -3.77 -12.11 -9.70
N PHE A 189 -2.75 -11.34 -9.30
CA PHE A 189 -2.75 -9.88 -9.48
C PHE A 189 -2.55 -9.50 -10.96
N LEU A 190 -1.74 -10.27 -11.71
CA LEU A 190 -1.61 -10.14 -13.16
C LEU A 190 -2.83 -10.63 -13.95
N ALA A 191 -3.66 -11.49 -13.36
CA ALA A 191 -4.92 -11.93 -13.94
C ALA A 191 -6.05 -10.88 -13.84
N TRP A 192 -5.91 -9.89 -12.96
CA TRP A 192 -6.87 -8.79 -12.83
C TRP A 192 -6.99 -7.92 -14.09
N PRO A 193 -5.89 -7.47 -14.75
CA PRO A 193 -5.99 -6.77 -16.02
C PRO A 193 -6.52 -7.65 -17.15
N SER A 194 -6.17 -8.95 -17.21
CA SER A 194 -6.65 -9.85 -18.27
C SER A 194 -8.15 -10.15 -18.14
N ALA A 195 -8.68 -10.26 -16.92
CA ALA A 195 -10.10 -10.42 -16.66
C ALA A 195 -10.91 -9.13 -16.96
N ALA A 196 -10.33 -7.94 -16.75
CA ALA A 196 -10.97 -6.68 -17.15
C ALA A 196 -11.03 -6.54 -18.68
N VAL A 197 -9.94 -6.89 -19.37
CA VAL A 197 -9.84 -6.88 -20.84
C VAL A 197 -10.80 -7.88 -21.48
N SER A 198 -10.97 -9.08 -20.90
CA SER A 198 -11.91 -10.08 -21.43
C SER A 198 -13.39 -9.67 -21.27
N ARG A 199 -13.73 -8.92 -20.21
CA ARG A 199 -15.07 -8.35 -20.03
C ARG A 199 -15.37 -7.22 -21.01
N ILE A 200 -14.39 -6.36 -21.28
CA ILE A 200 -14.52 -5.29 -22.27
C ILE A 200 -14.66 -5.88 -23.67
N SER A 201 -13.84 -6.85 -24.05
CA SER A 201 -13.92 -7.51 -25.36
C SER A 201 -15.22 -8.31 -25.53
N ALA A 202 -15.78 -8.87 -24.46
CA ALA A 202 -17.10 -9.50 -24.48
C ALA A 202 -18.22 -8.47 -24.75
N ARG A 203 -18.19 -7.30 -24.07
CA ARG A 203 -19.17 -6.21 -24.30
C ARG A 203 -19.08 -5.60 -25.69
N VAL A 204 -17.87 -5.45 -26.22
CA VAL A 204 -17.67 -4.96 -27.60
C VAL A 204 -18.20 -5.97 -28.60
N ARG A 205 -17.93 -7.27 -28.41
CA ARG A 205 -18.45 -8.32 -29.30
C ARG A 205 -19.98 -8.39 -29.29
N SER A 206 -20.61 -8.29 -28.12
CA SER A 206 -22.08 -8.28 -28.04
C SER A 206 -22.68 -7.03 -28.71
N ALA A 207 -22.11 -5.85 -28.48
CA ALA A 207 -22.57 -4.62 -29.12
C ALA A 207 -22.43 -4.66 -30.65
N VAL A 208 -21.34 -5.23 -31.16
CA VAL A 208 -21.12 -5.43 -32.61
C VAL A 208 -22.09 -6.46 -33.19
N ALA A 209 -22.37 -7.55 -32.47
CA ALA A 209 -23.36 -8.54 -32.89
C ALA A 209 -24.76 -7.94 -32.99
N ASP A 210 -25.18 -7.15 -31.99
CA ASP A 210 -26.48 -6.50 -31.97
C ASP A 210 -26.61 -5.43 -33.08
N TRP A 211 -25.53 -4.69 -33.36
CA TRP A 211 -25.52 -3.71 -34.45
C TRP A 211 -25.62 -4.39 -35.82
N ARG A 212 -24.93 -5.52 -36.02
CA ARG A 212 -25.04 -6.33 -37.25
C ARG A 212 -26.44 -6.93 -37.42
N ALA A 213 -27.05 -7.42 -36.34
CA ALA A 213 -28.42 -7.94 -36.36
C ALA A 213 -29.45 -6.86 -36.73
N ARG A 214 -29.33 -5.66 -36.14
CA ARG A 214 -30.17 -4.49 -36.49
C ARG A 214 -30.01 -4.07 -37.96
N ARG A 215 -28.78 -4.05 -38.48
CA ARG A 215 -28.52 -3.77 -39.91
C ARG A 215 -29.03 -4.87 -40.86
N ALA A 216 -29.05 -6.13 -40.43
CA ALA A 216 -29.62 -7.21 -41.23
C ALA A 216 -31.15 -7.09 -41.29
N ALA A 217 -31.81 -6.86 -40.14
CA ALA A 217 -33.25 -6.65 -40.06
C ALA A 217 -33.72 -5.43 -40.87
N ALA A 218 -32.99 -4.31 -40.81
CA ALA A 218 -33.30 -3.12 -41.61
C ALA A 218 -33.17 -3.36 -43.13
N ARG A 219 -32.22 -4.20 -43.57
CA ARG A 219 -32.05 -4.59 -44.98
C ARG A 219 -33.17 -5.50 -45.47
N SER A 220 -33.63 -6.44 -44.64
CA SER A 220 -34.77 -7.31 -44.96
C SER A 220 -36.09 -6.53 -45.01
N ALA A 221 -36.26 -5.50 -44.17
CA ALA A 221 -37.44 -4.64 -44.18
C ALA A 221 -37.46 -3.65 -45.36
N ALA A 222 -36.30 -3.24 -45.86
CA ALA A 222 -36.16 -2.37 -47.03
C ALA A 222 -36.23 -3.12 -48.38
N ALA A 223 -36.30 -4.46 -48.36
CA ALA A 223 -36.46 -5.25 -49.58
C ALA A 223 -37.89 -5.06 -50.13
N PRO A 224 -38.06 -4.65 -51.40
CA PRO A 224 -39.38 -4.42 -51.97
C PRO A 224 -40.19 -5.72 -51.99
N PRO A 225 -41.52 -5.66 -51.73
CA PRO A 225 -42.36 -6.85 -51.66
C PRO A 225 -42.32 -7.62 -52.98
N PRO A 226 -42.32 -8.96 -52.94
CA PRO A 226 -42.31 -9.77 -54.16
C PRO A 226 -43.54 -9.44 -55.00
N THR A 227 -43.31 -9.12 -56.27
CA THR A 227 -44.36 -8.85 -57.25
C THR A 227 -45.29 -10.06 -57.32
N ARG A 228 -46.55 -9.86 -56.90
CA ARG A 228 -47.56 -10.93 -56.92
C ARG A 228 -47.73 -11.41 -58.37
N PRO A 229 -47.66 -12.73 -58.65
CA PRO A 229 -47.96 -13.22 -59.99
C PRO A 229 -49.42 -12.91 -60.32
N GLY A 230 -49.63 -12.25 -61.46
CA GLY A 230 -50.96 -11.85 -61.94
C GLY A 230 -51.90 -13.06 -62.00
N ARG A 231 -53.08 -12.92 -61.37
CA ARG A 231 -54.16 -13.91 -61.45
C ARG A 231 -54.51 -14.16 -62.92
N ARG A 232 -54.23 -15.36 -63.42
CA ARG A 232 -54.82 -15.83 -64.68
C ARG A 232 -56.33 -16.02 -64.48
N PRO A 233 -57.19 -15.48 -65.35
CA PRO A 233 -58.62 -15.76 -65.29
C PRO A 233 -58.85 -17.21 -65.74
N ALA A 234 -59.62 -17.95 -64.93
CA ALA A 234 -60.08 -19.28 -65.29
C ALA A 234 -61.14 -19.17 -66.39
N ARG A 235 -60.98 -19.96 -67.46
CA ARG A 235 -61.99 -20.27 -68.47
C ARG A 235 -62.13 -21.79 -68.51
#